data_AF-C6AVQ3-F1
#
_entry.id   AF-C6AVQ3-F1
#
_cell.length_a   1.000
_cell.length_b   1.000
_cell.length_c   1.000
_cell.angle_alpha   90.00
_cell.angle_beta   90.00
_cell.angle_gamma   90.00
#
_symmetry.space_group_name_H-M   'P 1'
#
loop_
_entity.id
_entity.type
_entity.pdbx_description
1 polymer ?
#
loop_
_entity_poly.entity_id
_entity_poly.type
_entity_poly.pdbx_seq_one_letter_code
_entity_poly.pdbx_strand_id
1 'polypeptide(L)'
;MLSSFAIDKLLKYFDAIDRHVTRYMTYPRPRDEEGMTAMLVDLLDEDVQLREGIGYSIQNLRDDLASVSDPTSVAFNLETHAYRKDFENRVSQADLGLIVRYENHYEPELSGQRSWLLQAKRIYETRYDPSRRYEPRATFNAFDANQDARIRELIRFVDDDFFRYLLYCPRPEELDHRTRSELSYFRSKALGSEIFDYATGLQIRDDVLNGSPTLAAGIFIADVEGCPKTLGGVHEGLLTTATPLSWFIVQHVPGAEPHLRRSSFDGRGPRHGFDLRSESDDLVSRIVRGDEKVIGIISETLSGRRWDGRLLPAATLTVTISAGEPADRDRPRWDRID
;
A
#
# COMPACT_ATOMS: atom_id res chain seq x y z
N MET A 1 9.34 17.01 -5.32
CA MET A 1 9.85 15.69 -4.88
C MET A 1 9.95 15.69 -3.36
N LEU A 2 9.72 14.56 -2.69
CA LEU A 2 9.97 14.43 -1.25
C LEU A 2 11.47 14.44 -0.91
N SER A 3 11.81 14.93 0.28
CA SER A 3 13.15 14.79 0.83
C SER A 3 13.39 13.35 1.32
N SER A 4 14.65 12.89 1.30
CA SER A 4 15.03 11.59 1.87
C SER A 4 14.65 11.49 3.34
N PHE A 5 14.78 12.58 4.10
CA PHE A 5 14.32 12.65 5.49
C PHE A 5 12.81 12.36 5.60
N ALA A 6 11.96 13.02 4.80
CA ALA A 6 10.52 12.77 4.85
C ALA A 6 10.18 11.31 4.50
N ILE A 7 10.88 10.72 3.52
CA ILE A 7 10.74 9.30 3.16
C ILE A 7 11.07 8.38 4.35
N ASP A 8 12.19 8.59 5.06
CA ASP A 8 12.56 7.82 6.26
C ASP A 8 11.45 7.86 7.32
N LYS A 9 10.89 9.04 7.62
CA LYS A 9 9.83 9.18 8.62
C LYS A 9 8.53 8.50 8.21
N LEU A 10 8.15 8.58 6.94
CA LEU A 10 6.97 7.89 6.39
C LEU A 10 7.14 6.37 6.46
N LEU A 11 8.31 5.84 6.06
CA LEU A 11 8.62 4.42 6.15
C LEU A 11 8.56 3.92 7.60
N LYS A 12 9.13 4.68 8.54
CA LYS A 12 9.12 4.38 9.98
C LYS A 12 7.72 4.39 10.61
N TYR A 13 6.87 5.33 10.21
CA TYR A 13 5.47 5.40 10.66
C TYR A 13 4.67 4.17 10.24
N PHE A 14 4.68 3.84 8.94
CA PHE A 14 3.96 2.67 8.45
C PHE A 14 4.56 1.35 8.95
N ASP A 15 5.88 1.25 9.20
CA ASP A 15 6.51 0.09 9.86
C ASP A 15 6.02 -0.13 11.29
N ALA A 16 5.79 0.95 12.06
CA ALA A 16 5.29 0.86 13.42
C ALA A 16 3.85 0.34 13.48
N ILE A 17 3.01 0.75 12.52
CA ILE A 17 1.64 0.23 12.34
C ILE A 17 1.66 -1.22 11.86
N ASP A 18 2.48 -1.56 10.86
CA ASP A 18 2.67 -2.94 10.39
C ASP A 18 3.03 -3.85 11.56
N ARG A 19 4.10 -3.53 12.33
CA ARG A 19 4.52 -4.31 13.50
C ARG A 19 3.38 -4.52 14.49
N HIS A 20 2.55 -3.50 14.70
CA HIS A 20 1.42 -3.62 15.62
C HIS A 20 0.31 -4.53 15.07
N VAL A 21 -0.04 -4.43 13.78
CA VAL A 21 -1.03 -5.29 13.12
C VAL A 21 -0.56 -6.75 13.09
N THR A 22 0.67 -6.98 12.64
CA THR A 22 1.15 -8.32 12.27
C THR A 22 1.59 -9.18 13.45
N ARG A 23 1.86 -8.57 14.63
CA ARG A 23 2.09 -9.31 15.89
C ARG A 23 0.97 -10.27 16.27
N TYR A 24 -0.27 -9.97 15.86
CA TYR A 24 -1.42 -10.83 16.16
C TYR A 24 -1.46 -12.09 15.29
N MET A 25 -0.62 -12.21 14.27
CA MET A 25 -0.51 -13.42 13.45
C MET A 25 0.18 -14.57 14.18
N THR A 26 1.08 -14.28 15.13
CA THR A 26 1.79 -15.29 15.92
C THR A 26 1.04 -15.69 17.20
N TYR A 27 -0.14 -15.11 17.46
CA TYR A 27 -0.97 -15.46 18.61
C TYR A 27 -1.57 -16.89 18.48
N PRO A 28 -1.95 -17.58 19.58
CA PRO A 28 -2.53 -18.93 19.51
C PRO A 28 -3.85 -19.02 18.74
N ARG A 29 -4.54 -17.89 18.56
CA ARG A 29 -5.69 -17.72 17.68
C ARG A 29 -5.47 -16.44 16.87
N PRO A 30 -4.84 -16.52 15.69
CA PRO A 30 -4.68 -15.38 14.81
C PRO A 30 -6.04 -14.80 14.41
N ARG A 31 -6.11 -13.49 14.19
CA ARG A 31 -7.29 -12.87 13.56
C ARG A 31 -7.43 -13.34 12.11
N ASP A 32 -8.65 -13.27 11.59
CA ASP A 32 -8.95 -13.45 10.17
C ASP A 32 -8.59 -12.19 9.37
N GLU A 33 -8.68 -12.29 8.05
CA GLU A 33 -8.39 -11.22 7.10
C GLU A 33 -9.19 -9.93 7.40
N GLU A 34 -10.47 -10.05 7.76
CA GLU A 34 -11.34 -8.93 8.13
C GLU A 34 -10.91 -8.29 9.46
N GLY A 35 -10.68 -9.08 10.52
CA GLY A 35 -10.24 -8.58 11.82
C GLY A 35 -8.81 -8.02 11.85
N MET A 36 -7.97 -8.39 10.88
CA MET A 36 -6.66 -7.77 10.62
C MET A 36 -6.80 -6.43 9.89
N THR A 37 -7.69 -6.35 8.90
CA THR A 37 -7.92 -5.12 8.12
C THR A 37 -8.67 -4.07 8.92
N ALA A 38 -9.64 -4.46 9.74
CA ALA A 38 -10.29 -3.56 10.71
C ALA A 38 -9.26 -2.98 11.68
N MET A 39 -8.34 -3.79 12.21
CA MET A 39 -7.26 -3.31 13.07
C MET A 39 -6.30 -2.37 12.35
N LEU A 40 -5.95 -2.66 11.08
CA LEU A 40 -5.13 -1.75 10.28
C LEU A 40 -5.83 -0.39 10.15
N VAL A 41 -7.13 -0.35 9.86
CA VAL A 41 -7.91 0.90 9.78
C VAL A 41 -7.96 1.61 11.13
N ASP A 42 -8.26 0.89 12.21
CA ASP A 42 -8.30 1.44 13.58
C ASP A 42 -6.95 2.07 13.96
N LEU A 43 -5.82 1.40 13.72
CA LEU A 43 -4.47 1.90 14.09
C LEU A 43 -3.99 3.09 13.25
N LEU A 44 -4.74 3.51 12.22
CA LEU A 44 -4.46 4.73 11.49
C LEU A 44 -5.17 5.96 12.10
N ASP A 45 -6.13 5.74 13.00
CA ASP A 45 -6.75 6.77 13.84
C ASP A 45 -5.85 7.17 15.02
N GLU A 46 -5.69 8.47 15.24
CA GLU A 46 -4.78 9.06 16.23
C GLU A 46 -5.12 8.68 17.69
N ASP A 47 -6.41 8.65 18.04
CA ASP A 47 -6.86 8.28 19.38
C ASP A 47 -6.67 6.78 19.65
N VAL A 48 -6.71 5.93 18.62
CA VAL A 48 -6.35 4.52 18.73
C VAL A 48 -4.84 4.37 18.93
N GLN A 49 -4.00 5.06 18.14
CA GLN A 49 -2.53 4.96 18.24
C GLN A 49 -2.01 5.30 19.64
N LEU A 50 -2.59 6.33 20.27
CA LEU A 50 -2.26 6.74 21.64
C LEU A 50 -2.67 5.69 22.68
N ARG A 51 -3.85 5.07 22.53
CA ARG A 51 -4.34 4.02 23.46
C ARG A 51 -3.59 2.70 23.32
N GLU A 52 -3.25 2.31 22.10
CA GLU A 52 -2.52 1.07 21.79
C GLU A 52 -0.99 1.20 21.94
N GLY A 53 -0.49 2.42 22.18
CA GLY A 53 0.92 2.69 22.48
C GLY A 53 1.85 2.37 21.31
N ILE A 54 1.51 2.80 20.09
CA ILE A 54 2.38 2.58 18.93
C ILE A 54 3.71 3.33 19.13
N GLY A 55 4.83 2.63 18.95
CA GLY A 55 6.18 3.16 19.23
C GLY A 55 6.65 4.31 18.33
N TYR A 56 5.90 4.64 17.27
CA TYR A 56 6.05 5.85 16.47
C TYR A 56 4.68 6.25 15.92
N SER A 57 4.08 7.29 16.48
CA SER A 57 2.71 7.75 16.17
C SER A 57 2.65 8.77 15.04
N ILE A 58 1.44 9.06 14.58
CA ILE A 58 1.12 10.16 13.66
C ILE A 58 1.61 11.51 14.20
N GLN A 59 1.55 11.73 15.52
CA GLN A 59 2.06 12.95 16.14
C GLN A 59 3.59 13.00 16.05
N ASN A 60 4.29 11.88 16.30
CA ASN A 60 5.75 11.84 16.12
C ASN A 60 6.17 12.07 14.67
N LEU A 61 5.39 11.58 13.70
CA LEU A 61 5.59 11.87 12.28
C LEU A 61 5.43 13.38 12.00
N ARG A 62 4.35 14.00 12.48
CA ARG A 62 4.12 15.45 12.31
C ARG A 62 5.23 16.29 12.97
N ASP A 63 5.64 15.95 14.19
CA ASP A 63 6.71 16.64 14.92
C ASP A 63 8.06 16.52 14.19
N ASP A 64 8.43 15.31 13.75
CA ASP A 64 9.67 15.09 12.99
C ASP A 64 9.64 15.84 11.65
N LEU A 65 8.53 15.81 10.90
CA LEU A 65 8.40 16.53 9.63
C LEU A 65 8.40 18.06 9.80
N ALA A 66 7.77 18.58 10.87
CA ALA A 66 7.78 20.01 11.20
C ALA A 66 9.15 20.51 11.70
N SER A 67 10.03 19.61 12.16
CA SER A 67 11.40 19.96 12.56
C SER A 67 12.31 20.34 11.38
N VAL A 68 11.88 20.05 10.13
CA VAL A 68 12.59 20.45 8.91
C VAL A 68 12.24 21.90 8.57
N SER A 69 13.26 22.78 8.62
CA SER A 69 13.09 24.19 8.25
C SER A 69 12.70 24.37 6.78
N ASP A 70 11.96 25.45 6.49
CA ASP A 70 11.65 25.89 5.13
C ASP A 70 12.88 25.92 4.20
N PRO A 71 12.72 25.63 2.88
CA PRO A 71 11.46 25.56 2.13
C PRO A 71 11.09 24.11 1.74
N THR A 72 11.17 23.17 2.67
CA THR A 72 10.84 21.75 2.42
C THR A 72 9.86 21.18 3.45
N SER A 73 8.91 22.01 3.88
CA SER A 73 7.79 21.57 4.70
C SER A 73 7.03 20.44 3.99
N VAL A 74 6.81 19.34 4.70
CA VAL A 74 6.00 18.21 4.22
C VAL A 74 4.89 17.99 5.24
N ALA A 75 3.64 18.13 4.83
CA ALA A 75 2.51 17.77 5.68
C ALA A 75 2.01 16.37 5.31
N PHE A 76 1.55 15.65 6.33
CA PHE A 76 0.97 14.33 6.19
C PHE A 76 -0.41 14.32 6.82
N ASN A 77 -1.43 14.02 6.01
CA ASN A 77 -2.81 13.85 6.45
C ASN A 77 -3.30 12.45 6.10
N LEU A 78 -4.12 11.90 6.98
CA LEU A 78 -4.67 10.57 6.85
C LEU A 78 -6.17 10.62 7.17
N GLU A 79 -6.98 10.12 6.23
CA GLU A 79 -8.44 10.09 6.36
C GLU A 79 -8.93 8.65 6.21
N THR A 80 -9.64 8.15 7.22
CA THR A 80 -10.33 6.85 7.18
C THR A 80 -11.84 7.06 7.06
N HIS A 81 -12.46 6.43 6.07
CA HIS A 81 -13.90 6.46 5.87
C HIS A 81 -14.47 5.04 5.86
N ALA A 82 -15.24 4.68 6.89
CA ALA A 82 -16.02 3.43 6.90
C ALA A 82 -17.31 3.61 6.11
N TYR A 83 -17.67 2.63 5.27
CA TYR A 83 -18.92 2.68 4.52
C TYR A 83 -20.12 2.31 5.40
N ARG A 84 -21.28 2.87 5.05
CA ARG A 84 -22.56 2.47 5.66
C ARG A 84 -22.89 1.03 5.28
N LYS A 85 -23.21 0.21 6.28
CA LYS A 85 -23.63 -1.20 6.11
C LYS A 85 -24.83 -1.39 5.15
N ASP A 86 -25.66 -0.38 5.00
CA ASP A 86 -26.80 -0.40 4.07
C ASP A 86 -26.37 -0.44 2.58
N PHE A 87 -25.16 0.04 2.27
CA PHE A 87 -24.54 -0.02 0.94
C PHE A 87 -23.59 -1.23 0.78
N GLU A 88 -23.44 -2.05 1.83
CA GLU A 88 -22.44 -3.11 1.93
C GLU A 88 -22.94 -4.42 1.25
N ASN A 89 -23.27 -4.39 -0.05
CA ASN A 89 -23.63 -5.59 -0.85
C ASN A 89 -23.50 -5.35 -2.38
N ARG A 90 -22.86 -6.27 -3.15
CA ARG A 90 -22.61 -6.24 -4.64
C ARG A 90 -21.55 -5.20 -5.03
N VAL A 91 -20.41 -5.41 -5.72
CA VAL A 91 -19.80 -6.29 -6.76
C VAL A 91 -18.29 -6.75 -6.53
N SER A 92 -17.32 -6.04 -5.90
CA SER A 92 -15.83 -6.31 -5.94
C SER A 92 -15.13 -7.27 -4.93
N GLN A 93 -15.70 -7.54 -3.74
CA GLN A 93 -15.11 -8.20 -2.55
C GLN A 93 -13.95 -7.52 -1.83
N ALA A 94 -13.50 -6.33 -2.24
CA ALA A 94 -12.41 -5.60 -1.57
C ALA A 94 -12.65 -5.39 -0.07
N ASP A 95 -11.56 -5.34 0.70
CA ASP A 95 -11.59 -5.13 2.15
C ASP A 95 -11.20 -3.69 2.51
N LEU A 96 -10.27 -3.10 1.75
CA LEU A 96 -9.77 -1.73 1.95
C LEU A 96 -9.64 -1.01 0.61
N GLY A 97 -10.09 0.25 0.54
CA GLY A 97 -9.74 1.19 -0.52
C GLY A 97 -8.50 1.98 -0.10
N LEU A 98 -7.56 2.20 -1.01
CA LEU A 98 -6.38 3.05 -0.77
C LEU A 98 -6.35 4.16 -1.79
N ILE A 99 -6.22 5.41 -1.35
CA ILE A 99 -5.99 6.58 -2.19
C ILE A 99 -4.69 7.22 -1.72
N VAL A 100 -3.66 7.22 -2.56
CA VAL A 100 -2.43 7.99 -2.30
C VAL A 100 -2.53 9.27 -3.11
N ARG A 101 -2.42 10.42 -2.43
CA ARG A 101 -2.41 11.73 -3.05
C ARG A 101 -1.11 12.46 -2.71
N TYR A 102 -0.50 13.05 -3.71
CA TYR A 102 0.59 14.00 -3.57
C TYR A 102 0.15 15.39 -4.02
N GLU A 103 0.29 16.38 -3.14
CA GLU A 103 -0.03 17.78 -3.41
C GLU A 103 1.26 18.61 -3.36
N ASN A 104 1.73 19.12 -4.50
CA ASN A 104 2.94 19.93 -4.57
C ASN A 104 2.56 21.41 -4.72
N HIS A 105 2.78 22.21 -3.68
CA HIS A 105 2.43 23.63 -3.71
C HIS A 105 3.48 24.50 -4.43
N TYR A 106 4.69 23.97 -4.67
CA TYR A 106 5.73 24.64 -5.45
C TYR A 106 5.55 24.45 -6.97
N GLU A 107 5.25 23.21 -7.38
CA GLU A 107 5.03 22.81 -8.78
C GLU A 107 3.70 22.04 -8.87
N PRO A 108 2.54 22.73 -8.90
CA PRO A 108 1.21 22.11 -8.85
C PRO A 108 0.95 21.09 -9.95
N GLU A 109 1.59 21.24 -11.10
CA GLU A 109 1.60 20.29 -12.21
C GLU A 109 2.16 18.91 -11.84
N LEU A 110 3.00 18.79 -10.80
CA LEU A 110 3.47 17.49 -10.28
C LEU A 110 2.53 16.89 -9.23
N SER A 111 1.40 17.53 -8.92
CA SER A 111 0.41 16.99 -7.99
C SER A 111 -0.41 15.89 -8.66
N GLY A 112 -0.61 14.77 -7.98
CA GLY A 112 -1.30 13.61 -8.51
C GLY A 112 -2.05 12.83 -7.44
N GLN A 113 -2.97 11.97 -7.86
CA GLN A 113 -3.56 10.94 -7.02
C GLN A 113 -3.52 9.61 -7.78
N ARG A 114 -3.41 8.51 -7.04
CA ARG A 114 -3.65 7.17 -7.56
C ARG A 114 -4.41 6.36 -6.52
N SER A 115 -5.34 5.53 -6.99
CA SER A 115 -6.32 4.86 -6.13
C SER A 115 -6.36 3.36 -6.42
N TRP A 116 -6.57 2.55 -5.39
CA TRP A 116 -6.63 1.10 -5.48
C TRP A 116 -7.75 0.49 -4.65
N LEU A 117 -8.26 -0.65 -5.11
CA LEU A 117 -9.00 -1.60 -4.28
C LEU A 117 -8.06 -2.72 -3.81
N LEU A 118 -8.06 -2.98 -2.52
CA LEU A 118 -7.20 -3.96 -1.86
C LEU A 118 -8.05 -5.11 -1.29
N GLN A 119 -7.70 -6.34 -1.66
CA GLN A 119 -8.26 -7.56 -1.06
C GLN A 119 -7.27 -8.17 -0.08
N ALA A 120 -7.67 -8.30 1.18
CA ALA A 120 -6.92 -8.97 2.22
C ALA A 120 -6.76 -10.47 1.93
N LYS A 121 -5.53 -10.98 2.13
CA LYS A 121 -5.21 -12.42 2.21
C LYS A 121 -4.19 -12.63 3.33
N ARG A 122 -4.43 -13.59 4.20
CA ARG A 122 -3.49 -13.93 5.29
C ARG A 122 -2.72 -15.20 4.95
N ILE A 123 -1.46 -15.29 5.37
CA ILE A 123 -0.72 -16.55 5.32
C ILE A 123 -1.21 -17.51 6.41
N TYR A 124 -1.36 -18.79 6.07
CA TYR A 124 -1.87 -19.83 6.97
C TYR A 124 -0.74 -20.70 7.51
N GLU A 125 -0.93 -21.19 8.74
CA GLU A 125 0.08 -21.95 9.47
C GLU A 125 0.38 -23.31 8.84
N THR A 126 1.67 -23.69 8.86
CA THR A 126 2.13 -25.01 8.46
C THR A 126 1.75 -26.07 9.49
N ARG A 127 0.80 -26.95 9.13
CA ARG A 127 0.22 -28.00 10.00
C ARG A 127 1.22 -29.06 10.53
N TYR A 128 2.48 -29.02 10.11
CA TYR A 128 3.44 -30.11 10.32
C TYR A 128 4.25 -30.01 11.61
N ASP A 129 4.49 -28.80 12.13
CA ASP A 129 5.37 -28.57 13.27
C ASP A 129 4.83 -27.43 14.15
N PRO A 130 4.31 -27.71 15.36
CA PRO A 130 3.85 -26.67 16.30
C PRO A 130 4.93 -25.66 16.71
N SER A 131 6.22 -26.03 16.58
CA SER A 131 7.35 -25.12 16.84
C SER A 131 7.72 -24.26 15.62
N ARG A 132 7.24 -24.62 14.42
CA ARG A 132 7.38 -23.83 13.18
C ARG A 132 6.01 -23.60 12.54
N ARG A 133 5.24 -22.73 13.21
CA ARG A 133 3.89 -22.34 12.76
C ARG A 133 3.88 -21.69 11.39
N TYR A 134 4.94 -21.00 10.99
CA TYR A 134 5.09 -20.39 9.68
C TYR A 134 6.47 -20.68 9.10
N GLU A 135 6.55 -21.62 8.16
CA GLU A 135 7.75 -21.87 7.33
C GLU A 135 7.65 -21.11 5.98
N PRO A 136 8.71 -20.97 5.17
CA PRO A 136 8.63 -20.26 3.88
C PRO A 136 7.64 -20.89 2.88
N ARG A 137 7.31 -22.18 3.05
CA ARG A 137 6.27 -22.89 2.28
C ARG A 137 4.85 -22.68 2.80
N ALA A 138 4.65 -21.92 3.88
CA ALA A 138 3.33 -21.48 4.33
C ALA A 138 2.63 -20.77 3.17
N THR A 139 1.33 -21.01 3.01
CA THR A 139 0.55 -20.58 1.84
C THR A 139 -0.52 -19.58 2.24
N PHE A 140 -0.84 -18.64 1.36
CA PHE A 140 -2.14 -17.98 1.41
C PHE A 140 -3.21 -19.02 1.09
N ASN A 141 -4.36 -19.00 1.76
CA ASN A 141 -5.46 -19.88 1.39
C ASN A 141 -5.85 -19.66 -0.07
N ALA A 142 -6.34 -20.72 -0.71
CA ALA A 142 -6.62 -20.72 -2.15
C ALA A 142 -7.44 -19.47 -2.55
N PHE A 143 -6.88 -18.70 -3.46
CA PHE A 143 -7.57 -17.62 -4.15
C PHE A 143 -8.79 -18.25 -4.81
N ASP A 144 -10.00 -17.93 -4.33
CA ASP A 144 -11.23 -18.46 -4.92
C ASP A 144 -11.21 -18.12 -6.40
N ALA A 145 -11.24 -19.14 -7.26
CA ALA A 145 -11.15 -18.96 -8.71
C ALA A 145 -12.28 -18.05 -9.23
N ASN A 146 -13.44 -18.03 -8.54
CA ASN A 146 -14.53 -17.12 -8.86
C ASN A 146 -14.24 -15.68 -8.41
N GLN A 147 -13.58 -15.49 -7.27
CA GLN A 147 -13.11 -14.17 -6.80
C GLN A 147 -12.03 -13.60 -7.73
N ASP A 148 -11.04 -14.39 -8.11
CA ASP A 148 -9.96 -14.00 -9.03
C ASP A 148 -10.51 -13.69 -10.44
N ALA A 149 -11.44 -14.51 -10.95
CA ALA A 149 -12.12 -14.25 -12.22
C ALA A 149 -12.94 -12.95 -12.18
N ARG A 150 -13.68 -12.70 -11.09
CA ARG A 150 -14.38 -11.43 -10.86
C ARG A 150 -13.39 -10.26 -10.89
N ILE A 151 -12.36 -10.25 -10.04
CA ILE A 151 -11.36 -9.17 -9.98
C ILE A 151 -10.80 -8.84 -11.37
N ARG A 152 -10.44 -9.86 -12.17
CA ARG A 152 -9.96 -9.67 -13.55
C ARG A 152 -10.99 -9.08 -14.51
N GLU A 153 -12.27 -9.43 -14.40
CA GLU A 153 -13.32 -8.81 -15.22
C GLU A 153 -13.58 -7.36 -14.81
N LEU A 154 -13.47 -7.00 -13.52
CA LEU A 154 -13.54 -5.60 -13.09
C LEU A 154 -12.35 -4.76 -13.60
N ILE A 155 -11.12 -5.28 -13.51
CA ILE A 155 -9.92 -4.67 -14.11
C ILE A 155 -10.13 -4.41 -15.61
N ARG A 156 -10.60 -5.44 -16.35
CA ARG A 156 -10.89 -5.34 -17.79
C ARG A 156 -12.06 -4.41 -18.15
N PHE A 157 -13.00 -4.19 -17.23
CA PHE A 157 -14.10 -3.26 -17.44
C PHE A 157 -13.64 -1.80 -17.34
N VAL A 158 -12.76 -1.51 -16.39
CA VAL A 158 -12.21 -0.15 -16.17
C VAL A 158 -11.05 0.14 -17.14
N ASP A 159 -10.38 -0.89 -17.66
CA ASP A 159 -9.13 -0.81 -18.46
C ASP A 159 -7.96 -0.18 -17.67
N ASP A 160 -7.95 -0.43 -16.35
CA ASP A 160 -6.95 0.10 -15.42
C ASP A 160 -6.47 -0.96 -14.42
N ASP A 161 -5.21 -0.87 -14.03
CA ASP A 161 -4.56 -1.75 -13.07
C ASP A 161 -4.64 -1.18 -11.63
N PHE A 162 -5.88 -1.10 -11.13
CA PHE A 162 -6.20 -0.51 -9.83
C PHE A 162 -6.51 -1.53 -8.72
N PHE A 163 -6.48 -2.83 -8.99
CA PHE A 163 -6.79 -3.85 -7.98
C PHE A 163 -5.51 -4.51 -7.47
N ARG A 164 -5.42 -4.77 -6.16
CA ARG A 164 -4.26 -5.41 -5.52
C ARG A 164 -4.66 -6.38 -4.42
N TYR A 165 -3.74 -7.29 -4.07
CA TYR A 165 -3.85 -8.11 -2.87
C TYR A 165 -3.05 -7.48 -1.72
N LEU A 166 -3.70 -7.34 -0.55
CA LEU A 166 -3.08 -6.95 0.70
C LEU A 166 -2.72 -8.21 1.48
N LEU A 167 -1.44 -8.58 1.47
CA LEU A 167 -0.92 -9.81 2.02
C LEU A 167 -0.45 -9.60 3.46
N TYR A 168 -1.09 -10.28 4.41
CA TYR A 168 -0.68 -10.33 5.80
C TYR A 168 0.22 -11.54 6.06
N CYS A 169 1.43 -11.26 6.53
CA CYS A 169 2.51 -12.19 6.87
C CYS A 169 3.02 -11.92 8.30
N PRO A 170 3.48 -12.96 9.02
CA PRO A 170 4.19 -12.75 10.28
C PRO A 170 5.57 -12.13 10.00
N ARG A 171 6.02 -11.21 10.86
CA ARG A 171 7.31 -10.56 10.67
C ARG A 171 8.46 -11.55 10.91
N PRO A 172 9.57 -11.52 10.14
CA PRO A 172 10.70 -12.44 10.32
C PRO A 172 11.32 -12.41 11.73
N GLU A 173 11.19 -11.30 12.47
CA GLU A 173 11.65 -11.16 13.86
C GLU A 173 10.87 -12.02 14.87
N GLU A 174 9.63 -12.41 14.55
CA GLU A 174 8.78 -13.28 15.37
C GLU A 174 8.92 -14.77 15.01
N LEU A 175 9.61 -15.08 13.91
CA LEU A 175 9.79 -16.44 13.40
C LEU A 175 11.04 -17.12 13.95
N ASP A 176 11.06 -18.45 13.88
CA ASP A 176 12.22 -19.25 14.29
C ASP A 176 13.47 -18.87 13.47
N HIS A 177 14.65 -19.08 14.05
CA HIS A 177 15.91 -18.67 13.45
C HIS A 177 16.10 -19.23 12.02
N ARG A 178 15.71 -20.47 11.76
CA ARG A 178 15.91 -21.09 10.45
C ARG A 178 15.04 -20.41 9.41
N THR A 179 13.74 -20.27 9.68
CA THR A 179 12.83 -19.55 8.78
C THR A 179 13.31 -18.11 8.56
N ARG A 180 13.73 -17.41 9.63
CA ARG A 180 14.27 -16.05 9.54
C ARG A 180 15.48 -15.96 8.60
N SER A 181 16.43 -16.89 8.70
CA SER A 181 17.59 -16.98 7.80
C SER A 181 17.19 -17.27 6.35
N GLU A 182 16.29 -18.23 6.11
CA GLU A 182 15.80 -18.58 4.77
C GLU A 182 15.07 -17.39 4.10
N LEU A 183 14.18 -16.70 4.84
CA LEU A 183 13.50 -15.49 4.34
C LEU A 183 14.47 -14.33 4.13
N SER A 184 15.50 -14.18 4.98
CA SER A 184 16.54 -13.16 4.77
C SER A 184 17.34 -13.42 3.49
N TYR A 185 17.68 -14.68 3.20
CA TYR A 185 18.34 -15.05 1.95
C TYR A 185 17.47 -14.68 0.72
N PHE A 186 16.17 -14.96 0.75
CA PHE A 186 15.26 -14.57 -0.33
C PHE A 186 15.21 -13.05 -0.52
N ARG A 187 15.07 -12.26 0.56
CA ARG A 187 15.11 -10.79 0.48
C ARG A 187 16.43 -10.27 -0.10
N SER A 188 17.57 -10.75 0.40
CA SER A 188 18.89 -10.31 -0.08
C SER A 188 19.12 -10.68 -1.55
N LYS A 189 18.56 -11.79 -2.03
CA LYS A 189 18.59 -12.18 -3.44
C LYS A 189 17.70 -11.28 -4.30
N ALA A 190 16.49 -10.96 -3.84
CA ALA A 190 15.56 -10.08 -4.55
C ALA A 190 16.08 -8.64 -4.66
N LEU A 191 16.63 -8.09 -3.57
CA LEU A 191 17.18 -6.73 -3.53
C LEU A 191 18.53 -6.57 -4.25
N GLY A 192 19.14 -7.67 -4.71
CA GLY A 192 20.47 -7.64 -5.34
C GLY A 192 20.57 -6.79 -6.62
N SER A 193 19.45 -6.56 -7.31
CA SER A 193 19.34 -5.65 -8.46
C SER A 193 18.96 -4.21 -8.08
N GLU A 194 18.24 -4.02 -6.97
CA GLU A 194 17.51 -2.77 -6.66
C GLU A 194 18.36 -1.71 -5.93
N ILE A 195 19.47 -2.13 -5.29
CA ILE A 195 20.31 -1.27 -4.42
C ILE A 195 21.01 -0.12 -5.18
N PHE A 196 21.03 -0.15 -6.52
CA PHE A 196 21.80 0.80 -7.34
C PHE A 196 20.97 1.93 -7.98
N ASP A 197 19.66 2.04 -7.72
CA ASP A 197 18.78 3.03 -8.36
C ASP A 197 18.49 4.27 -7.49
N TYR A 198 19.38 5.28 -7.58
CA TYR A 198 19.19 6.65 -7.05
C TYR A 198 18.67 6.74 -5.59
N ALA A 199 17.85 7.76 -5.27
CA ALA A 199 17.45 8.08 -3.90
C ALA A 199 16.67 6.95 -3.21
N THR A 200 15.82 6.22 -3.95
CA THR A 200 15.08 5.07 -3.44
C THR A 200 16.02 3.88 -3.19
N GLY A 201 16.99 3.62 -4.08
CA GLY A 201 18.05 2.62 -3.88
C GLY A 201 18.97 2.94 -2.69
N LEU A 202 19.27 4.21 -2.44
CA LEU A 202 19.99 4.65 -1.23
C LEU A 202 19.18 4.35 0.04
N GLN A 203 17.86 4.61 0.04
CA GLN A 203 17.01 4.25 1.18
C GLN A 203 16.90 2.74 1.37
N ILE A 204 16.81 1.96 0.28
CA ILE A 204 16.83 0.48 0.34
C ILE A 204 18.14 -0.01 0.95
N ARG A 205 19.28 0.56 0.53
CA ARG A 205 20.60 0.26 1.10
C ARG A 205 20.64 0.58 2.59
N ASP A 206 20.14 1.74 2.99
CA ASP A 206 20.22 2.20 4.38
C ASP A 206 19.25 1.41 5.29
N ASP A 207 18.07 1.02 4.81
CA ASP A 207 17.19 0.05 5.48
C ASP A 207 17.92 -1.30 5.65
N VAL A 208 18.52 -1.84 4.58
CA VAL A 208 19.28 -3.11 4.64
C VAL A 208 20.43 -3.05 5.65
N LEU A 209 21.21 -1.95 5.68
CA LEU A 209 22.28 -1.73 6.65
C LEU A 209 21.76 -1.64 8.10
N ASN A 210 20.56 -1.11 8.31
CA ASN A 210 19.88 -1.05 9.60
C ASN A 210 19.16 -2.36 9.99
N GLY A 211 19.41 -3.47 9.29
CA GLY A 211 18.82 -4.78 9.57
C GLY A 211 17.55 -5.11 8.77
N SER A 212 17.28 -4.33 7.72
CA SER A 212 16.07 -4.39 6.89
C SER A 212 14.75 -4.16 7.65
N PRO A 213 14.63 -3.18 8.58
CA PRO A 213 13.46 -3.06 9.43
C PRO A 213 12.17 -2.86 8.62
N THR A 214 12.16 -2.03 7.58
CA THR A 214 10.95 -1.75 6.80
C THR A 214 10.77 -2.67 5.58
N LEU A 215 11.84 -3.30 5.10
CA LEU A 215 11.80 -4.35 4.05
C LEU A 215 11.50 -5.76 4.61
N ALA A 216 11.72 -5.99 5.90
CA ALA A 216 11.23 -7.15 6.67
C ALA A 216 9.84 -6.88 7.29
N ALA A 217 8.97 -6.26 6.50
CA ALA A 217 7.57 -6.01 6.79
C ALA A 217 6.76 -7.29 7.05
N GLY A 218 5.57 -7.13 7.60
CA GLY A 218 4.52 -8.15 7.65
C GLY A 218 3.33 -7.84 6.74
N ILE A 219 3.14 -6.59 6.30
CA ILE A 219 2.08 -6.20 5.36
C ILE A 219 2.69 -5.88 3.99
N PHE A 220 2.24 -6.58 2.95
CA PHE A 220 2.68 -6.38 1.57
C PHE A 220 1.49 -6.11 0.65
N ILE A 221 1.71 -5.32 -0.40
CA ILE A 221 0.79 -5.13 -1.51
C ILE A 221 1.35 -5.88 -2.72
N ALA A 222 0.55 -6.76 -3.31
CA ALA A 222 0.92 -7.56 -4.47
C ALA A 222 0.01 -7.29 -5.66
N ASP A 223 0.60 -7.30 -6.86
CA ASP A 223 -0.13 -7.21 -8.13
C ASP A 223 -1.02 -8.45 -8.31
N VAL A 224 -2.20 -8.30 -8.95
CA VAL A 224 -3.13 -9.45 -9.17
C VAL A 224 -2.50 -10.49 -10.08
N GLU A 225 -1.82 -10.05 -11.14
CA GLU A 225 -0.99 -10.91 -11.97
C GLU A 225 0.36 -11.14 -11.27
N GLY A 226 0.79 -12.40 -11.17
CA GLY A 226 2.04 -12.75 -10.48
C GLY A 226 1.98 -12.78 -8.95
N CYS A 227 0.83 -12.49 -8.32
CA CYS A 227 0.66 -12.54 -6.86
C CYS A 227 1.28 -13.81 -6.22
N PRO A 228 2.25 -13.68 -5.30
CA PRO A 228 2.91 -14.81 -4.67
C PRO A 228 1.91 -15.68 -3.88
N LYS A 229 2.18 -16.99 -3.85
CA LYS A 229 1.30 -17.97 -3.19
C LYS A 229 1.86 -18.50 -1.86
N THR A 230 3.12 -18.19 -1.56
CA THR A 230 3.83 -18.65 -0.36
C THR A 230 4.56 -17.50 0.34
N LEU A 231 4.85 -17.65 1.63
CA LEU A 231 5.64 -16.68 2.41
C LEU A 231 7.04 -16.46 1.83
N GLY A 232 7.70 -17.54 1.38
CA GLY A 232 8.97 -17.45 0.65
C GLY A 232 8.83 -16.65 -0.64
N GLY A 233 7.77 -16.89 -1.42
CA GLY A 233 7.50 -16.19 -2.68
C GLY A 233 7.27 -14.69 -2.50
N VAL A 234 6.72 -14.23 -1.37
CA VAL A 234 6.61 -12.80 -1.03
C VAL A 234 8.00 -12.17 -0.90
N HIS A 235 8.94 -12.86 -0.24
CA HIS A 235 10.30 -12.37 -0.05
C HIS A 235 11.23 -12.60 -1.26
N GLU A 236 10.95 -13.58 -2.12
CA GLU A 236 11.62 -13.77 -3.41
C GLU A 236 11.19 -12.73 -4.46
N GLY A 237 9.93 -12.28 -4.41
CA GLY A 237 9.35 -11.26 -5.30
C GLY A 237 9.37 -9.84 -4.72
N LEU A 238 10.21 -9.57 -3.71
CA LEU A 238 10.21 -8.31 -2.97
C LEU A 238 10.45 -7.10 -3.90
N LEU A 239 9.61 -6.06 -3.78
CA LEU A 239 9.55 -4.87 -4.65
C LEU A 239 9.17 -5.12 -6.13
N THR A 240 9.15 -6.38 -6.58
CA THR A 240 8.77 -6.76 -7.96
C THR A 240 7.31 -7.17 -8.07
N THR A 241 6.90 -8.22 -7.35
CA THR A 241 5.52 -8.75 -7.34
C THR A 241 4.83 -8.60 -5.98
N ALA A 242 5.59 -8.29 -4.92
CA ALA A 242 5.08 -7.92 -3.61
C ALA A 242 5.95 -6.83 -2.97
N THR A 243 5.35 -5.67 -2.69
CA THR A 243 6.01 -4.49 -2.10
C THR A 243 5.48 -4.28 -0.69
N PRO A 244 6.31 -4.05 0.35
CA PRO A 244 5.81 -3.68 1.67
C PRO A 244 4.86 -2.48 1.62
N LEU A 245 3.84 -2.42 2.48
CA LEU A 245 2.84 -1.33 2.49
C LEU A 245 3.49 0.06 2.55
N SER A 246 4.47 0.24 3.43
CA SER A 246 5.23 1.48 3.60
C SER A 246 5.93 1.92 2.30
N TRP A 247 6.67 0.99 1.69
CA TRP A 247 7.38 1.19 0.43
C TRP A 247 6.44 1.42 -0.76
N PHE A 248 5.29 0.73 -0.79
CA PHE A 248 4.27 0.93 -1.84
C PHE A 248 3.70 2.34 -1.80
N ILE A 249 3.38 2.87 -0.61
CA ILE A 249 2.88 4.23 -0.46
C ILE A 249 3.94 5.25 -0.90
N VAL A 250 5.19 5.08 -0.46
CA VAL A 250 6.30 5.97 -0.84
C VAL A 250 6.59 5.95 -2.35
N GLN A 251 6.64 4.78 -2.98
CA GLN A 251 6.92 4.63 -4.42
C GLN A 251 5.87 5.32 -5.31
N HIS A 252 4.65 5.53 -4.80
CA HIS A 252 3.58 6.24 -5.51
C HIS A 252 3.52 7.75 -5.19
N VAL A 253 4.59 8.31 -4.62
CA VAL A 253 4.80 9.75 -4.53
C VAL A 253 5.75 10.22 -5.64
N PRO A 254 5.38 11.22 -6.47
CA PRO A 254 6.24 11.81 -7.49
C PRO A 254 7.65 12.19 -7.00
N GLY A 255 8.65 11.58 -7.64
CA GLY A 255 10.07 11.72 -7.30
C GLY A 255 10.67 10.56 -6.48
N ALA A 256 9.89 9.55 -6.09
CA ALA A 256 10.36 8.32 -5.45
C ALA A 256 10.38 7.09 -6.38
N GLU A 257 10.03 7.26 -7.66
CA GLU A 257 9.92 6.16 -8.63
C GLU A 257 11.28 5.49 -8.92
N PRO A 258 11.37 4.15 -8.85
CA PRO A 258 12.45 3.39 -9.46
C PRO A 258 12.35 3.45 -11.00
N HIS A 259 13.46 3.72 -11.69
CA HIS A 259 13.50 3.71 -13.15
C HIS A 259 13.37 2.30 -13.75
N LEU A 260 13.48 1.24 -12.94
CA LEU A 260 13.45 -0.14 -13.40
C LEU A 260 12.09 -0.64 -13.93
N ARG A 261 10.96 0.01 -13.60
CA ARG A 261 9.65 -0.30 -14.22
C ARG A 261 9.54 0.10 -15.71
N ARG A 262 10.61 0.64 -16.32
CA ARG A 262 10.71 0.93 -17.76
C ARG A 262 11.20 -0.23 -18.64
N SER A 263 11.52 -1.40 -18.07
CA SER A 263 12.17 -2.51 -18.80
C SER A 263 11.40 -3.83 -18.78
N SER A 264 10.23 -3.85 -19.44
CA SER A 264 9.68 -5.10 -20.01
C SER A 264 9.35 -4.87 -21.48
N PHE A 265 10.20 -5.41 -22.34
CA PHE A 265 10.06 -5.37 -23.80
C PHE A 265 8.89 -6.26 -24.24
N ASP A 266 7.72 -5.66 -24.40
CA ASP A 266 6.72 -6.14 -25.35
C ASP A 266 6.05 -4.93 -26.00
N GLY A 267 5.61 -5.06 -27.26
CA GLY A 267 5.23 -3.95 -28.14
C GLY A 267 3.97 -3.16 -27.75
N ARG A 268 3.48 -3.29 -26.52
CA ARG A 268 2.47 -2.43 -25.88
C ARG A 268 3.12 -1.81 -24.66
N GLY A 269 3.66 -0.60 -24.81
CA GLY A 269 4.40 0.06 -23.73
C GLY A 269 3.55 0.21 -22.46
N PRO A 270 4.14 0.04 -21.25
CA PRO A 270 3.41 0.23 -20.01
C PRO A 270 3.00 1.69 -19.86
N ARG A 271 1.68 1.95 -19.78
CA ARG A 271 1.07 3.27 -19.52
C ARG A 271 1.20 3.67 -18.04
N HIS A 272 2.38 3.51 -17.45
CA HIS A 272 2.65 3.76 -16.03
C HIS A 272 3.90 4.63 -15.86
N GLY A 273 3.94 5.75 -16.60
CA GLY A 273 4.40 7.01 -15.99
C GLY A 273 3.18 7.75 -15.47
N PHE A 274 3.36 8.65 -14.49
CA PHE A 274 2.30 9.53 -13.98
C PHE A 274 1.65 10.34 -15.12
N ASP A 275 0.52 9.85 -15.65
CA ASP A 275 -0.31 10.60 -16.59
C ASP A 275 -1.20 11.52 -15.74
N LEU A 276 -0.68 12.72 -15.48
CA LEU A 276 -1.25 13.70 -14.58
C LEU A 276 -2.64 14.14 -15.08
N ARG A 277 -3.68 13.49 -14.54
CA ARG A 277 -5.11 13.56 -14.93
C ARG A 277 -5.51 12.65 -16.10
N SER A 278 -5.24 11.36 -16.01
CA SER A 278 -6.04 10.40 -16.78
C SER A 278 -7.51 10.46 -16.32
N GLU A 279 -8.47 10.31 -17.25
CA GLU A 279 -9.90 10.14 -16.89
C GLU A 279 -10.14 8.85 -16.08
N SER A 280 -9.21 7.89 -16.18
CA SER A 280 -9.20 6.65 -15.40
C SER A 280 -8.97 6.91 -13.91
N ASP A 281 -8.02 7.75 -13.52
CA ASP A 281 -7.73 8.01 -12.10
C ASP A 281 -8.89 8.67 -11.35
N ASP A 282 -9.69 9.51 -12.02
CA ASP A 282 -10.93 10.05 -11.44
C ASP A 282 -12.01 8.96 -11.32
N LEU A 283 -12.22 8.15 -12.37
CA LEU A 283 -13.15 7.03 -12.36
C LEU A 283 -12.81 6.03 -11.25
N VAL A 284 -11.54 5.59 -11.16
CA VAL A 284 -11.03 4.68 -10.13
C VAL A 284 -11.15 5.31 -8.74
N SER A 285 -10.78 6.59 -8.56
CA SER A 285 -10.96 7.29 -7.28
C SER A 285 -12.45 7.31 -6.87
N ARG A 286 -13.38 7.51 -7.81
CA ARG A 286 -14.82 7.47 -7.56
C ARG A 286 -15.34 6.06 -7.26
N ILE A 287 -14.78 5.01 -7.85
CA ILE A 287 -15.04 3.61 -7.46
C ILE A 287 -14.56 3.34 -6.04
N VAL A 288 -13.31 3.72 -5.72
CA VAL A 288 -12.66 3.52 -4.41
C VAL A 288 -13.30 4.38 -3.31
N ARG A 289 -13.97 5.50 -3.67
CA ARG A 289 -14.79 6.36 -2.80
C ARG A 289 -16.27 5.94 -2.73
N GLY A 290 -16.69 4.93 -3.49
CA GLY A 290 -18.07 4.46 -3.49
C GLY A 290 -19.11 5.43 -4.05
N ASP A 291 -18.79 6.20 -5.09
CA ASP A 291 -19.75 7.06 -5.78
C ASP A 291 -20.95 6.23 -6.29
N GLU A 292 -22.12 6.44 -5.69
CA GLU A 292 -23.35 5.69 -5.96
C GLU A 292 -23.70 5.59 -7.45
N LYS A 293 -23.41 6.64 -8.24
CA LYS A 293 -23.72 6.67 -9.68
C LYS A 293 -22.77 5.78 -10.47
N VAL A 294 -21.47 5.82 -10.14
CA VAL A 294 -20.46 4.97 -10.77
C VAL A 294 -20.68 3.51 -10.39
N ILE A 295 -20.94 3.26 -9.11
CA ILE A 295 -21.28 1.94 -8.56
C ILE A 295 -22.53 1.37 -9.26
N GLY A 296 -23.56 2.19 -9.45
CA GLY A 296 -24.78 1.82 -10.17
C GLY A 296 -24.51 1.39 -11.61
N ILE A 297 -23.77 2.19 -12.39
CA ILE A 297 -23.42 1.89 -13.78
C ILE A 297 -22.62 0.58 -13.90
N ILE A 298 -21.63 0.37 -13.02
CA ILE A 298 -20.83 -0.86 -12.98
C ILE A 298 -21.73 -2.06 -12.64
N SER A 299 -22.61 -1.91 -11.64
CA SER A 299 -23.53 -2.95 -11.20
C SER A 299 -24.50 -3.34 -12.32
N GLU A 300 -25.17 -2.40 -12.97
CA GLU A 300 -26.10 -2.67 -14.07
C GLU A 300 -25.39 -3.35 -15.26
N THR A 301 -24.19 -2.89 -15.62
CA THR A 301 -23.46 -3.40 -16.78
C THR A 301 -22.90 -4.82 -16.55
N LEU A 302 -22.43 -5.13 -15.34
CA LEU A 302 -21.91 -6.45 -14.98
C LEU A 302 -22.99 -7.44 -14.53
N SER A 303 -24.12 -6.97 -14.00
CA SER A 303 -25.25 -7.84 -13.57
C SER A 303 -25.79 -8.71 -14.70
N GLY A 304 -25.73 -8.24 -15.95
CA GLY A 304 -26.12 -9.01 -17.14
C GLY A 304 -25.26 -10.26 -17.42
N ARG A 305 -24.16 -10.48 -16.68
CA ARG A 305 -23.16 -11.54 -16.95
C ARG A 305 -23.00 -12.61 -15.86
N ARG A 306 -23.91 -12.66 -14.86
CA ARG A 306 -23.80 -13.40 -13.58
C ARG A 306 -22.71 -12.85 -12.67
N TRP A 307 -23.05 -11.85 -11.87
CA TRP A 307 -22.12 -11.24 -10.93
C TRP A 307 -22.71 -11.04 -9.52
N ASP A 308 -22.06 -11.62 -8.50
CA ASP A 308 -22.55 -11.66 -7.10
C ASP A 308 -21.51 -11.22 -6.00
N GLY A 309 -20.46 -10.43 -6.27
CA GLY A 309 -19.44 -9.99 -5.25
C GLY A 309 -19.84 -8.79 -4.33
N ARG A 310 -18.93 -7.88 -3.86
CA ARG A 310 -19.19 -6.70 -2.93
C ARG A 310 -18.38 -5.40 -3.24
N LEU A 311 -18.91 -4.27 -3.77
CA LEU A 311 -18.12 -3.27 -4.55
C LEU A 311 -17.34 -2.33 -3.67
N LEU A 312 -17.99 -1.87 -2.62
CA LEU A 312 -17.38 -0.98 -1.66
C LEU A 312 -16.44 -1.79 -0.76
N PRO A 313 -15.21 -1.31 -0.55
CA PRO A 313 -14.38 -1.84 0.52
C PRO A 313 -15.05 -1.57 1.88
N ALA A 314 -14.62 -2.24 2.96
CA ALA A 314 -15.17 -1.98 4.28
C ALA A 314 -14.85 -0.55 4.75
N ALA A 315 -13.65 -0.07 4.41
CA ALA A 315 -13.21 1.30 4.59
C ALA A 315 -12.37 1.80 3.41
N THR A 316 -12.25 3.12 3.27
CA THR A 316 -11.25 3.77 2.41
C THR A 316 -10.25 4.52 3.28
N LEU A 317 -8.97 4.34 2.97
CA LEU A 317 -7.82 5.05 3.51
C LEU A 317 -7.33 6.06 2.45
N THR A 318 -7.40 7.35 2.76
CA THR A 318 -6.72 8.40 1.98
C THR A 318 -5.43 8.79 2.70
N VAL A 319 -4.30 8.66 2.03
CA VAL A 319 -2.99 9.15 2.45
C VAL A 319 -2.66 10.36 1.59
N THR A 320 -2.69 11.55 2.18
CA THR A 320 -2.33 12.81 1.50
C THR A 320 -0.98 13.30 2.03
N ILE A 321 -0.03 13.44 1.11
CA ILE A 321 1.30 13.97 1.37
C ILE A 321 1.42 15.28 0.61
N SER A 322 1.54 16.41 1.30
CA SER A 322 1.77 17.70 0.66
C SER A 322 3.23 18.15 0.80
N ALA A 323 3.74 18.87 -0.20
CA ALA A 323 5.05 19.49 -0.19
C ALA A 323 4.91 21.01 -0.36
N GLY A 324 5.49 21.75 0.57
CA GLY A 324 5.38 23.20 0.72
C GLY A 324 4.20 23.64 1.58
N GLU A 325 4.18 24.93 1.92
CA GLU A 325 2.97 25.56 2.47
C GLU A 325 1.90 25.67 1.36
N PRO A 326 0.61 25.42 1.65
CA PRO A 326 -0.45 25.84 0.75
C PRO A 326 -0.33 27.35 0.57
N ALA A 327 -0.15 27.80 -0.68
CA ALA A 327 0.06 29.21 -0.96
C ALA A 327 -1.06 30.06 -0.34
N ASP A 328 -0.70 30.88 0.65
CA ASP A 328 -1.53 31.95 1.19
C ASP A 328 -2.16 32.69 0.00
N ARG A 329 -3.49 32.62 -0.12
CA ARG A 329 -4.20 33.30 -1.22
C ARG A 329 -3.98 34.82 -1.21
N ASP A 330 -3.52 35.34 -0.08
CA ASP A 330 -3.24 36.75 0.16
C ASP A 330 -1.74 37.12 0.07
N ARG A 331 -0.81 36.17 -0.17
CA ARG A 331 0.58 36.53 -0.51
C ARG A 331 0.57 37.09 -1.94
N PRO A 332 0.98 38.36 -2.16
CA PRO A 332 1.01 38.91 -3.49
C PRO A 332 1.97 38.08 -4.34
N ARG A 333 1.48 37.55 -5.47
CA ARG A 333 2.37 37.09 -6.52
C ARG A 333 3.27 38.26 -6.88
N TRP A 334 4.57 38.08 -6.72
CA TRP A 334 5.56 38.88 -7.41
C TRP A 334 5.55 38.43 -8.88
N ASP A 335 4.44 38.71 -9.55
CA ASP A 335 4.33 38.57 -10.99
C ASP A 335 5.40 39.48 -11.60
N ARG A 336 6.23 38.84 -12.42
CA ARG A 336 7.34 39.37 -13.22
C ARG A 336 7.33 40.90 -13.36
N ILE A 337 8.35 41.54 -12.77
CA ILE A 337 8.85 42.80 -13.29
C ILE A 337 9.44 42.50 -14.68
N ASP A 338 9.05 43.31 -15.67
CA ASP A 338 9.31 43.12 -17.11
C ASP A 338 10.80 42.92 -17.50
#